data_AF-A0A0C2YT55-F1
#
_entry.id   AF-A0A0C2YT55-F1
#
_cell.length_a   1.000
_cell.length_b   1.000
_cell.length_c   1.000
_cell.angle_alpha   90.00
_cell.angle_beta   90.00
_cell.angle_gamma   90.00
#
_symmetry.space_group_name_H-M   'P 1'
#
loop_
_entity.id
_entity.type
_entity.pdbx_description
1 polymer ?
#
loop_
_entity_poly.entity_id
_entity_poly.type
_entity_poly.pdbx_seq_one_letter_code
_entity_poly.pdbx_strand_id
1 'polypeptide(L)'
;MSSNTKTLSHFAEVPNAEIQRSTFDRSHGIKTTFDAGKLIPIFVDEVLPGDTHKLKDSLFGRLATPIVPFMDNLYLDTHYFFVPTRLVWENWEKFNGAQDNPDDSTDYIVPTMESPAVTGYAELSLFDHFGIPPKVAGLEHTSLPFRAYNLIWNEWYRDQNLQDSVTVNKGDTADLSSVYNILPRGKRKDYFT
;
A
#
# COMPACT_ATOMS: atom_id res chain seq x y z
N MET A 1 50.28 -26.49 -33.56
CA MET A 1 49.86 -26.05 -32.22
C MET A 1 48.96 -24.83 -32.38
N SER A 2 47.65 -25.02 -32.34
CA SER A 2 46.69 -23.90 -32.34
C SER A 2 46.26 -23.67 -30.90
N SER A 3 46.65 -22.52 -30.34
CA SER A 3 46.25 -22.10 -29.00
C SER A 3 44.84 -21.50 -29.06
N ASN A 4 43.86 -22.23 -28.55
CA ASN A 4 42.53 -21.68 -28.30
C ASN A 4 42.59 -20.77 -27.06
N THR A 5 42.70 -19.47 -27.28
CA THR A 5 42.54 -18.47 -26.22
C THR A 5 41.07 -18.41 -25.83
N LYS A 6 40.70 -19.04 -24.71
CA LYS A 6 39.40 -18.84 -24.08
C LYS A 6 39.29 -17.36 -23.67
N THR A 7 38.24 -16.69 -24.12
CA THR A 7 37.83 -15.36 -23.69
C THR A 7 37.73 -15.31 -22.16
N LEU A 8 38.55 -14.47 -21.52
CA LEU A 8 38.48 -14.15 -20.10
C LEU A 8 37.16 -13.45 -19.80
N SER A 9 36.14 -14.19 -19.37
CA SER A 9 34.99 -13.60 -18.70
C SER A 9 35.47 -13.08 -17.34
N HIS A 10 35.49 -11.74 -17.15
CA HIS A 10 35.79 -11.14 -15.86
C HIS A 10 34.69 -11.55 -14.86
N PHE A 11 35.00 -12.49 -13.96
CA PHE A 11 34.11 -12.93 -12.88
C PHE A 11 33.65 -11.78 -11.96
N ALA A 12 34.40 -10.67 -11.96
CA ALA A 12 34.11 -9.47 -11.18
C ALA A 12 33.16 -8.48 -11.89
N GLU A 13 32.81 -8.70 -13.16
CA GLU A 13 31.88 -7.84 -13.88
C GLU A 13 30.46 -8.41 -13.74
N VAL A 14 29.63 -7.70 -12.96
CA VAL A 14 28.20 -8.01 -12.90
C VAL A 14 27.63 -7.76 -14.30
N PRO A 15 26.98 -8.74 -14.93
CA PRO A 15 26.44 -8.56 -16.27
C PRO A 15 25.43 -7.42 -16.27
N ASN A 16 25.69 -6.38 -17.06
CA ASN A 16 24.75 -5.29 -17.30
C ASN A 16 23.65 -5.81 -18.24
N ALA A 17 22.49 -6.12 -17.68
CA ALA A 17 21.31 -6.44 -18.47
C ALA A 17 20.68 -5.13 -18.99
N GLU A 18 20.95 -4.76 -20.24
CA GLU A 18 20.19 -3.72 -20.94
C GLU A 18 18.81 -4.28 -21.33
N ILE A 19 17.89 -4.28 -20.38
CA ILE A 19 16.51 -4.69 -20.61
C ILE A 19 15.75 -3.49 -21.18
N GLN A 20 15.17 -3.63 -22.38
CA GLN A 20 14.26 -2.62 -22.91
C GLN A 20 13.06 -2.45 -21.98
N ARG A 21 12.78 -1.21 -21.57
CA ARG A 21 11.67 -0.88 -20.67
C ARG A 21 10.55 -0.21 -21.44
N SER A 22 9.32 -0.67 -21.20
CA SER A 22 8.11 -0.03 -21.71
C SER A 22 7.60 1.00 -20.70
N THR A 23 6.99 2.07 -21.20
CA THR A 23 6.32 3.08 -20.37
C THR A 23 4.81 2.91 -20.48
N PHE A 24 4.13 2.80 -19.34
CA PHE A 24 2.67 2.73 -19.29
C PHE A 24 2.12 4.02 -18.67
N ASP A 25 1.10 4.60 -19.31
CA ASP A 25 0.36 5.70 -18.70
C ASP A 25 -0.74 5.12 -17.79
N ARG A 26 -0.62 5.36 -16.49
CA ARG A 26 -1.58 4.94 -15.46
C ARG A 26 -2.34 6.13 -14.85
N SER A 27 -2.39 7.25 -15.56
CA SER A 27 -3.11 8.44 -15.14
C SER A 27 -4.60 8.15 -14.99
N HIS A 28 -5.15 8.49 -13.83
CA HIS A 28 -6.57 8.37 -13.55
C HIS A 28 -7.02 9.48 -12.59
N GLY A 29 -8.32 9.73 -12.57
CA GLY A 29 -8.94 10.69 -11.65
C GLY A 29 -9.79 9.96 -10.62
N ILE A 30 -9.72 10.41 -9.38
CA ILE A 30 -10.59 9.96 -8.28
C ILE A 30 -11.53 11.10 -7.88
N LYS A 31 -12.79 10.77 -7.64
CA LYS A 31 -13.78 11.69 -7.05
C LYS A 31 -14.31 11.03 -5.79
N THR A 32 -13.97 11.60 -4.65
CA THR A 32 -14.36 11.06 -3.35
C THR A 32 -14.72 12.19 -2.40
N THR A 33 -15.46 11.87 -1.35
CA THR A 33 -15.67 12.71 -0.18
C THR A 33 -14.97 12.09 1.02
N PHE A 34 -14.62 12.88 2.02
CA PHE A 34 -14.03 12.38 3.25
C PHE A 34 -14.20 13.35 4.41
N ASP A 35 -14.03 12.85 5.63
CA ASP A 35 -14.07 13.66 6.84
C ASP A 35 -12.69 14.21 7.21
N ALA A 36 -12.65 15.42 7.76
CA ALA A 36 -11.42 16.00 8.29
C ALA A 36 -10.88 15.21 9.49
N GLY A 37 -9.55 15.17 9.63
CA GLY A 37 -8.87 14.49 10.75
C GLY A 37 -8.71 12.97 10.58
N LYS A 38 -9.20 12.39 9.48
CA LYS A 38 -8.98 10.99 9.12
C LYS A 38 -7.83 10.84 8.13
N LEU A 39 -7.11 9.73 8.20
CA LEU A 39 -6.13 9.34 7.19
C LEU A 39 -6.85 8.63 6.05
N ILE A 40 -6.89 9.27 4.88
CA ILE A 40 -7.68 8.80 3.74
C ILE A 40 -6.73 8.46 2.59
N PRO A 41 -6.72 7.21 2.09
CA PRO A 41 -5.96 6.88 0.90
C PRO A 41 -6.64 7.51 -0.33
N ILE A 42 -5.84 8.10 -1.20
CA ILE A 42 -6.31 8.72 -2.46
C ILE A 42 -5.73 8.06 -3.71
N PHE A 43 -4.69 7.25 -3.53
CA PHE A 43 -3.96 6.57 -4.59
C PHE A 43 -3.33 5.30 -4.03
N VAL A 44 -3.49 4.20 -4.76
CA VAL A 44 -2.80 2.94 -4.51
C VAL A 44 -2.35 2.39 -5.85
N ASP A 45 -1.09 2.01 -5.92
CA ASP A 45 -0.57 1.32 -7.09
C ASP A 45 0.50 0.31 -6.69
N GLU A 46 0.54 -0.79 -7.42
CA GLU A 46 1.57 -1.81 -7.28
C GLU A 46 2.85 -1.34 -7.97
N VAL A 47 3.98 -1.59 -7.31
CA VAL A 47 5.31 -1.25 -7.81
C VAL A 47 6.13 -2.53 -7.86
N LEU A 48 6.60 -2.90 -9.06
CA LEU A 48 7.46 -4.06 -9.22
C LEU A 48 8.93 -3.70 -8.99
N PRO A 49 9.78 -4.65 -8.54
CA PRO A 49 11.21 -4.41 -8.43
C PRO A 49 11.81 -3.99 -9.78
N GLY A 50 12.52 -2.86 -9.79
CA GLY A 50 13.08 -2.29 -11.01
C GLY A 50 12.17 -1.30 -11.74
N ASP A 51 10.94 -1.07 -11.25
CA ASP A 51 10.06 -0.04 -11.81
C ASP A 51 10.49 1.39 -11.47
N THR A 52 9.99 2.34 -12.25
CA THR A 52 10.24 3.76 -12.04
C THR A 52 8.91 4.50 -12.11
N HIS A 53 8.43 4.95 -10.95
CA HIS A 53 7.18 5.69 -10.85
C HIS A 53 7.46 7.19 -10.87
N LYS A 54 6.72 7.92 -11.71
CA LYS A 54 6.68 9.39 -11.74
C LYS A 54 5.26 9.82 -11.52
N LEU A 55 4.99 10.45 -10.38
CA LEU A 55 3.67 10.90 -9.99
C LEU A 55 3.58 12.43 -10.03
N LYS A 56 2.49 12.94 -10.59
CA LYS A 56 2.12 14.35 -10.57
C LYS A 56 0.63 14.42 -10.28
N ASP A 57 0.26 15.05 -9.17
CA ASP A 57 -1.11 15.20 -8.73
C ASP A 57 -1.63 16.63 -8.88
N SER A 58 -2.95 16.74 -9.04
CA SER A 58 -3.68 18.01 -9.01
C SER A 58 -4.93 17.79 -8.19
N LEU A 59 -5.00 18.47 -7.05
CA LEU A 59 -6.04 18.27 -6.04
C LEU A 59 -6.97 19.47 -5.99
N PHE A 60 -8.27 19.21 -6.02
CA PHE A 60 -9.30 20.23 -5.87
C PHE A 60 -10.37 19.72 -4.89
N GLY A 61 -10.53 20.44 -3.77
CA GLY A 61 -11.47 20.11 -2.72
C GLY A 61 -12.54 21.19 -2.55
N ARG A 62 -13.71 20.78 -2.08
CA ARG A 62 -14.79 21.67 -1.62
C ARG A 62 -15.32 21.16 -0.28
N LEU A 63 -15.78 22.08 0.55
CA LEU A 63 -16.48 21.75 1.79
C LEU A 63 -17.97 21.60 1.50
N ALA A 64 -18.64 20.73 2.25
CA ALA A 64 -20.09 20.77 2.36
C ALA A 64 -20.52 22.11 2.97
N THR A 65 -21.72 22.60 2.64
CA THR A 65 -22.24 23.89 3.11
C THR A 65 -22.20 23.95 4.64
N PRO A 66 -21.35 24.82 5.22
CA PRO A 66 -21.21 24.87 6.67
C PRO A 66 -22.42 25.60 7.28
N ILE A 67 -22.82 25.17 8.49
CA ILE A 67 -23.93 25.81 9.24
C ILE A 67 -23.56 27.25 9.62
N VAL A 68 -22.28 27.49 9.92
CA VAL A 68 -21.73 28.79 10.28
C VAL A 68 -20.48 29.08 9.42
N PRO A 69 -20.14 30.36 9.17
CA PRO A 69 -18.91 30.70 8.46
C PRO A 69 -17.67 30.11 9.15
N PHE A 70 -16.71 29.63 8.36
CA PHE A 70 -15.43 29.19 8.89
C PHE A 70 -14.59 30.41 9.28
N MET A 71 -13.87 30.32 10.40
CA MET A 71 -13.03 31.43 10.90
C MET A 71 -11.53 31.25 10.59
N ASP A 72 -11.06 30.00 10.43
CA ASP A 72 -9.64 29.66 10.29
C ASP A 72 -9.30 28.87 9.02
N ASN A 73 -8.12 29.13 8.45
CA ASN A 73 -7.66 28.46 7.23
C ASN A 73 -7.57 26.93 7.41
N LEU A 74 -8.04 26.19 6.40
CA LEU A 74 -7.89 24.74 6.34
C LEU A 74 -6.64 24.35 5.57
N TYR A 75 -5.97 23.30 6.04
CA TYR A 75 -4.81 22.72 5.39
C TYR A 75 -5.10 21.29 4.95
N LEU A 76 -4.67 20.95 3.75
CA LEU A 76 -4.72 19.60 3.20
C LEU A 76 -3.28 19.15 2.96
N ASP A 77 -2.88 18.06 3.63
CA ASP A 77 -1.54 17.47 3.52
C ASP A 77 -1.62 16.15 2.75
N THR A 78 -0.89 16.04 1.65
CA THR A 78 -0.79 14.80 0.87
C THR A 78 0.57 14.16 1.09
N HIS A 79 0.60 12.87 1.40
CA HIS A 79 1.82 12.09 1.58
C HIS A 79 1.76 10.82 0.74
N TYR A 80 2.85 10.51 0.05
CA TYR A 80 3.01 9.27 -0.72
C TYR A 80 4.04 8.39 -0.04
N PHE A 81 3.67 7.14 0.21
CA PHE A 81 4.53 6.15 0.84
C PHE A 81 4.81 5.01 -0.12
N PHE A 82 6.04 4.51 -0.08
CA PHE A 82 6.39 3.23 -0.69
C PHE A 82 6.58 2.21 0.42
N VAL A 83 5.75 1.17 0.41
CA VAL A 83 5.81 0.07 1.39
C VAL A 83 6.22 -1.21 0.67
N PRO A 84 7.45 -1.71 0.86
CA PRO A 84 7.86 -2.99 0.30
C PRO A 84 7.00 -4.14 0.82
N THR A 85 6.54 -5.03 -0.07
CA THR A 85 5.70 -6.19 0.29
C THR A 85 6.35 -7.09 1.36
N ARG A 86 7.68 -7.20 1.36
CA ARG A 86 8.45 -7.93 2.38
C ARG A 86 8.24 -7.44 3.82
N LEU A 87 7.74 -6.22 4.03
CA LEU A 87 7.44 -5.71 5.39
C LEU A 87 6.07 -6.18 5.89
N VAL A 88 5.15 -6.45 4.97
CA VAL A 88 3.73 -6.78 5.26
C VAL A 88 3.39 -8.25 5.00
N TRP A 89 4.33 -9.03 4.46
CA TRP A 89 4.18 -10.46 4.26
C TRP A 89 5.51 -11.18 4.42
N GLU A 90 5.57 -12.10 5.39
CA GLU A 90 6.81 -12.82 5.75
C GLU A 90 7.26 -13.82 4.67
N ASN A 91 6.33 -14.46 3.97
CA ASN A 91 6.66 -15.45 2.94
C ASN A 91 6.90 -14.84 1.55
N TRP A 92 6.98 -13.50 1.43
CA TRP A 92 7.25 -12.84 0.15
C TRP A 92 8.54 -13.34 -0.53
N GLU A 93 9.63 -13.52 0.23
CA GLU A 93 10.90 -13.97 -0.36
C GLU A 93 10.80 -15.41 -0.86
N LYS A 94 10.11 -16.29 -0.11
CA LYS A 94 9.88 -17.69 -0.50
C LYS A 94 8.94 -17.81 -1.71
N PHE A 95 7.93 -16.93 -1.78
CA PHE A 95 7.07 -16.79 -2.96
C PHE A 95 7.85 -16.41 -4.23
N ASN A 96 8.91 -15.61 -4.08
CA ASN A 96 9.82 -15.29 -5.19
C ASN A 96 10.87 -16.38 -5.47
N GLY A 97 10.76 -17.56 -4.83
CA GLY A 97 11.61 -18.71 -5.06
C GLY A 97 12.83 -18.82 -4.15
N ALA A 98 12.93 -18.02 -3.08
CA ALA A 98 13.98 -18.21 -2.08
C ALA A 98 13.73 -19.51 -1.29
N GLN A 99 14.78 -20.31 -1.17
CA GLN A 99 14.78 -21.57 -0.42
C GLN A 99 16.04 -21.63 0.44
N ASP A 100 15.89 -21.91 1.73
CA ASP A 100 17.04 -22.16 2.62
C ASP A 100 17.54 -23.60 2.43
N ASN A 101 16.61 -24.53 2.19
CA ASN A 101 16.87 -25.93 1.89
C ASN A 101 16.18 -26.37 0.59
N PRO A 102 16.74 -27.34 -0.16
CA PRO A 102 16.17 -27.79 -1.44
C PRO A 102 14.71 -28.26 -1.40
N ASP A 103 14.24 -28.74 -0.25
CA ASP A 103 12.89 -29.28 -0.07
C ASP A 103 11.90 -28.25 0.54
N ASP A 104 12.33 -27.02 0.80
CA ASP A 104 11.45 -25.98 1.35
C ASP A 104 10.39 -25.56 0.33
N SER A 105 9.14 -25.40 0.79
CA SER A 105 8.04 -24.94 -0.06
C SER A 105 8.33 -23.54 -0.60
N THR A 106 8.11 -23.36 -1.90
CA THR A 106 8.01 -22.06 -2.58
C THR A 106 6.60 -21.80 -3.09
N ASP A 107 5.70 -22.76 -2.89
CA ASP A 107 4.30 -22.64 -3.28
C ASP A 107 3.54 -21.87 -2.21
N TYR A 108 3.35 -20.59 -2.47
CA TYR A 108 2.59 -19.67 -1.63
C TYR A 108 1.60 -18.90 -2.50
N ILE A 109 0.45 -18.58 -1.91
CA ILE A 109 -0.57 -17.75 -2.55
C ILE A 109 -0.53 -16.39 -1.86
N VAL A 110 -0.64 -15.32 -2.65
CA VAL A 110 -0.71 -13.95 -2.13
C VAL A 110 -1.89 -13.84 -1.16
N PRO A 111 -1.72 -13.26 0.03
CA PRO A 111 -2.80 -13.11 0.98
C PRO A 111 -4.01 -12.37 0.39
N THR A 112 -5.18 -12.98 0.47
CA THR A 112 -6.46 -12.42 0.06
C THR A 112 -7.39 -12.22 1.26
N MET A 113 -8.40 -11.36 1.08
CA MET A 113 -9.54 -11.23 1.96
C MET A 113 -10.82 -11.07 1.14
N GLU A 114 -11.95 -11.36 1.78
CA GLU A 114 -13.27 -11.22 1.17
C GLU A 114 -14.09 -10.11 1.82
N SER A 115 -14.87 -9.42 1.00
CA SER A 115 -15.89 -8.48 1.48
C SER A 115 -17.00 -9.20 2.27
N PRO A 116 -17.69 -8.50 3.20
CA PRO A 116 -18.79 -9.08 3.97
C PRO A 116 -19.82 -9.82 3.10
N ALA A 117 -20.06 -11.09 3.42
CA ALA A 117 -20.79 -12.04 2.58
C ALA A 117 -22.24 -11.66 2.24
N VAL A 118 -22.85 -10.71 2.97
CA VAL A 118 -24.25 -10.30 2.76
C VAL A 118 -24.36 -8.90 2.18
N THR A 119 -23.55 -7.96 2.67
CA THR A 119 -23.70 -6.54 2.35
C THR A 119 -22.60 -5.99 1.45
N GLY A 120 -21.46 -6.67 1.34
CA GLY A 120 -20.23 -6.07 0.84
C GLY A 120 -19.69 -4.97 1.76
N TYR A 121 -18.71 -4.22 1.24
CA TYR A 121 -18.14 -3.07 1.95
C TYR A 121 -19.09 -1.88 2.01
N ALA A 122 -19.01 -1.12 3.10
CA ALA A 122 -19.73 0.14 3.24
C ALA A 122 -19.13 1.22 2.31
N GLU A 123 -19.97 2.15 1.87
CA GLU A 123 -19.53 3.37 1.19
C GLU A 123 -18.68 4.22 2.13
N LEU A 124 -17.68 4.93 1.58
CA LEU A 124 -16.70 5.72 2.34
C LEU A 124 -15.93 4.91 3.38
N SER A 125 -15.87 3.58 3.22
CA SER A 125 -14.98 2.73 3.99
C SER A 125 -13.56 2.80 3.44
N LEU A 126 -12.60 2.26 4.19
CA LEU A 126 -11.22 2.17 3.74
C LEU A 126 -11.11 1.42 2.39
N PHE A 127 -11.93 0.38 2.22
CA PHE A 127 -12.01 -0.44 1.00
C PHE A 127 -12.49 0.36 -0.22
N ASP A 128 -13.53 1.19 -0.03
CA ASP A 128 -14.06 2.07 -1.07
C ASP A 128 -12.99 3.10 -1.51
N HIS A 129 -12.26 3.70 -0.56
CA HIS A 129 -11.15 4.61 -0.88
C HIS A 129 -9.98 3.94 -1.60
N PHE A 130 -9.77 2.63 -1.40
CA PHE A 130 -8.81 1.85 -2.18
C PHE A 130 -9.33 1.40 -3.56
N GLY A 131 -10.54 1.82 -3.95
CA GLY A 131 -11.13 1.54 -5.26
C GLY A 131 -11.86 0.20 -5.34
N ILE A 132 -12.11 -0.46 -4.21
CA ILE A 132 -12.93 -1.67 -4.17
C ILE A 132 -14.40 -1.27 -4.20
N PRO A 133 -15.21 -1.82 -5.12
CA PRO A 133 -16.60 -1.41 -5.26
C PRO A 133 -17.39 -1.72 -3.97
N PRO A 134 -18.02 -0.70 -3.35
CA PRO A 134 -18.85 -0.92 -2.17
C PRO A 134 -20.12 -1.69 -2.55
N LYS A 135 -20.78 -2.29 -1.56
CA LYS A 135 -22.05 -3.02 -1.71
C LYS A 135 -21.99 -4.27 -2.61
N VAL A 136 -20.79 -4.77 -2.92
CA VAL A 136 -20.57 -6.05 -3.60
C VAL A 136 -20.20 -7.10 -2.56
N ALA A 137 -21.03 -8.13 -2.41
CA ALA A 137 -20.83 -9.19 -1.43
C ALA A 137 -19.89 -10.28 -1.95
N GLY A 138 -19.06 -10.86 -1.07
CA GLY A 138 -18.19 -11.99 -1.39
C GLY A 138 -17.10 -11.68 -2.44
N LEU A 139 -16.78 -10.40 -2.68
CA LEU A 139 -15.67 -10.01 -3.53
C LEU A 139 -14.33 -10.33 -2.84
N GLU A 140 -13.56 -11.23 -3.45
CA GLU A 140 -12.19 -11.55 -3.04
C GLU A 140 -11.19 -10.57 -3.66
N HIS A 141 -10.24 -10.10 -2.87
CA HIS A 141 -9.16 -9.22 -3.32
C HIS A 141 -7.90 -9.36 -2.45
N THR A 142 -6.77 -8.83 -2.92
CA THR A 142 -5.52 -8.84 -2.13
C THR A 142 -5.64 -8.04 -0.84
N SER A 143 -5.00 -8.51 0.22
CA SER A 143 -4.98 -7.83 1.52
C SER A 143 -3.75 -6.94 1.76
N LEU A 144 -2.74 -7.02 0.88
CA LEU A 144 -1.45 -6.33 1.06
C LEU A 144 -1.56 -4.80 1.21
N PRO A 145 -2.38 -4.08 0.41
CA PRO A 145 -2.52 -2.63 0.57
C PRO A 145 -3.08 -2.21 1.93
N PHE A 146 -3.95 -3.03 2.51
CA PHE A 146 -4.59 -2.79 3.81
C PHE A 146 -3.60 -3.00 4.96
N ARG A 147 -2.77 -4.05 4.87
CA ARG A 147 -1.64 -4.26 5.80
C ARG A 147 -0.66 -3.10 5.75
N ALA A 148 -0.34 -2.61 4.54
CA ALA A 148 0.52 -1.44 4.35
C ALA A 148 -0.09 -0.17 4.98
N TYR A 149 -1.39 0.04 4.85
CA TYR A 149 -2.08 1.16 5.50
C TYR A 149 -1.95 1.13 7.03
N ASN A 150 -2.18 -0.02 7.65
CA ASN A 150 -2.01 -0.19 9.09
C ASN A 150 -0.56 0.05 9.53
N LEU A 151 0.41 -0.44 8.76
CA LEU A 151 1.83 -0.19 9.01
C LEU A 151 2.17 1.30 8.91
N ILE A 152 1.72 2.00 7.86
CA ILE A 152 1.94 3.44 7.70
C ILE A 152 1.36 4.20 8.90
N TRP A 153 0.15 3.87 9.32
CA TRP A 153 -0.45 4.54 10.47
C TRP A 153 0.33 4.29 11.76
N ASN A 154 0.76 3.04 12.00
CA ASN A 154 1.54 2.66 13.17
C ASN A 154 2.91 3.35 13.26
N GLU A 155 3.56 3.58 12.13
CA GLU A 155 4.92 4.13 12.10
C GLU A 155 4.93 5.67 12.01
N TRP A 156 3.97 6.27 11.31
CA TRP A 156 4.02 7.70 10.97
C TRP A 156 2.96 8.58 11.65
N TYR A 157 1.79 8.04 11.99
CA TYR A 157 0.64 8.88 12.35
C TYR A 157 0.14 8.72 13.77
N ARG A 158 0.35 7.56 14.39
CA ARG A 158 -0.02 7.36 15.79
C ARG A 158 0.98 8.02 16.73
N ASP A 159 0.51 8.48 17.88
CA ASP A 159 1.39 8.81 18.98
C ASP A 159 1.73 7.52 19.76
N GLN A 160 3.00 7.15 19.78
CA GLN A 160 3.45 5.89 20.36
C GLN A 160 3.22 5.81 21.88
N ASN A 161 3.06 6.95 22.56
CA ASN A 161 2.86 7.00 24.01
C ASN A 161 1.38 6.96 24.42
N LEU A 162 0.47 7.29 23.50
CA LEU A 162 -0.96 7.47 23.81
C LEU A 162 -1.87 6.48 23.09
N GLN A 163 -1.43 5.90 21.98
CA GLN A 163 -2.24 5.06 21.13
C GLN A 163 -1.60 3.69 20.91
N ASP A 164 -2.39 2.65 21.17
CA ASP A 164 -2.03 1.27 20.85
C ASP A 164 -1.85 1.11 19.33
N SER A 165 -0.89 0.27 18.94
CA SER A 165 -0.69 -0.06 17.54
C SER A 165 -1.82 -0.94 17.03
N VAL A 166 -2.26 -0.70 15.79
CA VAL A 166 -3.18 -1.60 15.10
C VAL A 166 -2.46 -2.86 14.62
N THR A 167 -3.19 -3.97 14.50
CA THR A 167 -2.62 -5.23 14.02
C THR A 167 -2.18 -5.12 12.57
N VAL A 168 -0.94 -5.55 12.29
CA VAL A 168 -0.41 -5.73 10.93
C VAL A 168 -0.18 -7.22 10.73
N ASN A 169 -1.12 -7.89 10.08
CA ASN A 169 -0.98 -9.31 9.77
C ASN A 169 0.18 -9.51 8.79
N LYS A 170 0.98 -10.55 9.01
CA LYS A 170 2.12 -10.91 8.14
C LYS A 170 2.07 -12.33 7.60
N GLY A 171 1.16 -13.16 8.09
CA GLY A 171 0.98 -14.53 7.63
C GLY A 171 0.25 -14.64 6.29
N ASP A 172 0.00 -15.87 5.86
CA ASP A 172 -0.55 -16.18 4.53
C ASP A 172 -2.08 -16.08 4.46
N THR A 173 -2.77 -16.27 5.59
CA THR A 173 -4.25 -16.34 5.63
C THR A 173 -4.81 -15.58 6.84
N ALA A 174 -6.15 -15.47 6.91
CA ALA A 174 -6.91 -14.91 8.03
C ALA A 174 -7.00 -13.37 8.13
N ASP A 175 -6.94 -12.66 7.01
CA ASP A 175 -7.29 -11.24 7.01
C ASP A 175 -8.80 -11.05 7.07
N LEU A 176 -9.27 -10.49 8.19
CA LEU A 176 -10.66 -10.12 8.38
C LEU A 176 -10.85 -8.63 8.08
N SER A 177 -11.89 -8.30 7.34
CA SER A 177 -12.22 -6.91 7.01
C SER A 177 -12.43 -6.02 8.24
N SER A 178 -12.83 -6.59 9.38
CA SER A 178 -13.06 -5.85 10.63
C SER A 178 -11.78 -5.24 11.23
N VAL A 179 -10.61 -5.76 10.86
CA VAL A 179 -9.31 -5.26 11.34
C VAL A 179 -8.94 -3.92 10.67
N TYR A 180 -9.45 -3.69 9.46
CA TYR A 180 -9.04 -2.59 8.61
C TYR A 180 -10.09 -1.48 8.59
N ASN A 181 -9.79 -0.38 9.27
CA ASN A 181 -10.68 0.75 9.41
C ASN A 181 -9.96 2.04 9.04
N ILE A 182 -10.72 3.08 8.68
CA ILE A 182 -10.15 4.42 8.53
C ILE A 182 -9.73 4.91 9.92
N LEU A 183 -8.48 5.35 10.04
CA LEU A 183 -7.86 5.71 11.30
C LEU A 183 -7.71 7.23 11.40
N PRO A 184 -7.87 7.82 12.60
CA PRO A 184 -7.63 9.23 12.78
C PRO A 184 -6.13 9.53 12.63
N ARG A 185 -5.81 10.67 12.03
CA ARG A 185 -4.46 11.22 12.04
C ARG A 185 -4.26 11.98 13.35
N GLY A 186 -3.12 11.79 14.02
CA GLY A 186 -2.71 12.65 15.12
C GLY A 186 -2.72 14.13 14.69
N LYS A 187 -3.06 15.04 15.62
CA LYS A 187 -2.95 16.47 15.35
C LYS A 187 -1.49 16.82 15.07
N ARG A 188 -1.27 17.88 14.28
CA ARG A 188 0.07 18.44 14.11
C ARG A 188 0.60 18.84 15.47
N LYS A 189 1.86 18.49 15.75
CA LYS A 189 2.50 18.80 17.01
C LYS A 189 2.44 20.30 17.30
N ASP A 190 1.95 20.66 18.46
CA ASP A 190 1.91 22.02 19.00
C ASP A 190 2.31 21.99 20.48
N TYR A 191 2.08 23.07 21.23
CA TYR A 191 2.46 23.08 22.65
C TYR A 191 1.69 22.05 23.50
N PHE A 192 0.49 21.64 23.06
CA PHE A 192 -0.41 20.73 23.79
C PHE A 192 -0.56 19.35 23.13
N THR A 193 -0.02 19.15 21.92
CA THR A 193 -0.16 17.92 21.12
C THR A 193 1.18 17.45 20.58
#